data_AF-A0A7C2B0B1-F1
#
_entry.id   AF-A0A7C2B0B1-F1
#
_cell.length_a   1.000
_cell.length_b   1.000
_cell.length_c   1.000
_cell.angle_alpha   90.00
_cell.angle_beta   90.00
_cell.angle_gamma   90.00
#
_symmetry.space_group_name_H-M   'P 1'
#
loop_
_entity.id
_entity.type
_entity.pdbx_description
1 polymer ?
#
loop_
_entity_poly.entity_id
_entity_poly.type
_entity_poly.pdbx_seq_one_letter_code
_entity_poly.pdbx_strand_id
1 'polypeptide(L)' 'MFVIKIGGSIITDKSKLGVYREYTMDALAEKMQNRKILLVHGAGSFGHILAEKYQLNKG' A
#
# COMPACT_ATOMS: atom_id res chain seq x y z
N MET A 1 21.05 6.37 -0.33
CA MET A 1 19.92 5.86 0.47
C MET A 1 18.68 6.61 0.04
N PHE A 2 17.60 5.92 -0.33
CA PHE A 2 16.37 6.55 -0.82
C PHE A 2 15.23 6.40 0.18
N VAL A 3 14.34 7.39 0.25
CA VAL A 3 13.06 7.27 0.95
C VAL A 3 11.98 7.25 -0.11
N ILE A 4 11.18 6.17 -0.14
CA ILE A 4 10.13 5.98 -1.14
C ILE A 4 8.81 5.78 -0.42
N LYS A 5 7.78 6.54 -0.81
CA LYS A 5 6.40 6.31 -0.38
C LYS A 5 5.58 5.78 -1.54
N ILE A 6 5.02 4.58 -1.39
CA ILE A 6 4.12 3.98 -2.37
C ILE A 6 2.67 4.21 -1.94
N GLY A 7 1.88 4.83 -2.81
CA GLY A 7 0.45 5.02 -2.53
C GLY A 7 -0.29 3.68 -2.43
N GLY A 8 -1.17 3.52 -1.44
CA GLY A 8 -1.99 2.31 -1.31
C GLY A 8 -2.87 2.06 -2.54
N SER A 9 -3.23 3.12 -3.28
CA SER A 9 -3.94 3.02 -4.56
C SER A 9 -3.14 2.36 -5.68
N ILE A 10 -1.81 2.24 -5.56
CA ILE A 10 -0.95 1.56 -6.53
C ILE A 10 -0.90 0.06 -6.21
N ILE A 11 -0.71 -0.28 -4.95
CA ILE A 11 -0.49 -1.66 -4.49
C ILE A 11 -1.75 -2.41 -4.07
N THR A 12 -2.92 -1.76 -4.03
CA THR A 12 -4.19 -2.39 -3.66
C THR A 12 -5.36 -2.01 -4.55
N ASP A 13 -6.34 -2.91 -4.64
CA ASP A 13 -7.66 -2.60 -5.19
C ASP A 13 -8.54 -2.00 -4.09
N LYS A 14 -8.72 -0.67 -4.14
CA LYS A 14 -9.52 0.09 -3.15
C LYS A 14 -11.00 -0.30 -3.12
N SER A 15 -11.50 -1.05 -4.12
CA SER A 15 -12.90 -1.50 -4.15
C SER A 15 -13.12 -2.82 -3.39
N LYS A 16 -12.05 -3.55 -3.04
CA LYS A 16 -12.14 -4.88 -2.43
C LYS A 16 -11.28 -4.97 -1.16
N LEU A 17 -11.92 -5.29 -0.04
CA LEU A 17 -11.25 -5.45 1.25
C LEU A 17 -10.14 -6.50 1.18
N GLY A 18 -8.92 -6.11 1.57
CA GLY A 18 -7.79 -7.03 1.68
C GLY A 18 -7.22 -7.52 0.35
N VAL A 19 -7.48 -6.82 -0.77
CA VAL A 19 -6.97 -7.19 -2.09
C VAL A 19 -5.78 -6.32 -2.49
N TYR A 20 -4.62 -6.96 -2.65
CA TYR A 20 -3.41 -6.34 -3.19
C TYR A 20 -3.26 -6.61 -4.70
N ARG A 21 -2.42 -5.83 -5.38
CA ARG A 21 -2.07 -6.03 -6.79
C ARG A 21 -0.75 -6.78 -6.91
N GLU A 22 -0.82 -8.10 -7.04
CA GLU A 22 0.33 -9.00 -7.10
C GLU A 22 1.37 -8.58 -8.14
N TYR A 23 0.98 -8.47 -9.41
CA TYR A 23 1.88 -8.04 -10.48
C TYR A 23 2.59 -6.70 -10.20
N THR A 24 1.86 -5.74 -9.60
CA THR A 24 2.45 -4.45 -9.24
C THR A 24 3.44 -4.58 -8.10
N MET A 25 3.16 -5.39 -7.09
CA MET A 25 4.07 -5.62 -5.97
C MET A 25 5.35 -6.32 -6.43
N ASP A 26 5.25 -7.34 -7.27
CA ASP A 26 6.42 -8.06 -7.79
C ASP A 26 7.33 -7.15 -8.62
N ALA A 27 6.74 -6.37 -9.54
CA ALA A 27 7.49 -5.43 -10.36
C ALA A 27 8.17 -4.33 -9.53
N LEU A 28 7.53 -3.89 -8.43
CA LEU A 28 8.14 -2.92 -7.51
C LEU A 28 9.29 -3.55 -6.72
N ALA A 29 9.10 -4.76 -6.21
CA ALA A 29 10.13 -5.50 -5.46
C ALA A 29 11.38 -5.71 -6.33
N GLU A 30 11.21 -6.14 -7.57
CA GLU A 30 12.30 -6.35 -8.52
C GLU A 30 13.08 -5.06 -8.82
N LYS A 31 12.39 -3.91 -8.96
CA LYS A 31 13.06 -2.61 -9.21
C LYS A 31 13.81 -2.08 -7.99
N MET A 32 13.35 -2.45 -6.80
CA MET A 32 13.88 -1.97 -5.52
C MET A 32 14.95 -2.89 -4.93
N GLN A 33 15.12 -4.09 -5.49
CA GLN A 33 16.15 -5.03 -5.04
C GLN A 33 17.55 -4.39 -5.04
N ASN A 34 18.38 -4.80 -4.08
CA ASN A 34 19.77 -4.37 -3.93
C ASN A 34 19.98 -2.85 -3.74
N ARG A 35 18.93 -2.11 -3.33
CA ARG A 35 19.02 -0.67 -3.01
C ARG A 35 18.78 -0.45 -1.52
N LYS A 36 19.56 0.45 -0.90
CA LYS A 36 19.30 0.91 0.47
C LYS A 36 18.11 1.89 0.47
N ILE A 37 16.92 1.37 0.77
CA ILE A 37 15.64 2.08 0.73
C ILE A 37 14.98 2.07 2.12
N LEU A 38 14.47 3.22 2.54
CA LEU A 38 13.41 3.32 3.54
C LEU A 38 12.07 3.36 2.81
N LEU A 39 11.28 2.31 2.96
CA LEU A 39 10.01 2.15 2.26
C LEU A 39 8.84 2.46 3.19
N VAL A 40 7.96 3.35 2.74
CA VAL A 40 6.66 3.61 3.35
C VAL A 40 5.58 3.23 2.32
N HIS A 41 4.45 2.69 2.78
CA HIS A 41 3.32 2.47 1.90
C HIS A 41 2.01 3.01 2.51
N GLY A 42 1.05 3.34 1.66
CA GLY A 42 -0.32 3.58 2.10
C GLY A 42 -1.04 2.25 2.36
N ALA A 43 -1.93 2.22 3.35
CA ALA A 43 -2.65 1.02 3.74
C ALA A 43 -3.62 0.49 2.65
N GLY A 44 -4.09 1.36 1.74
CA GLY A 44 -4.95 0.94 0.64
C GLY A 44 -6.24 0.29 1.14
N SER A 45 -6.71 -0.75 0.46
CA SER A 45 -7.91 -1.50 0.84
C SER A 45 -7.82 -2.22 2.20
N PHE A 46 -6.62 -2.43 2.72
CA PHE A 46 -6.41 -3.05 4.04
C PHE A 46 -6.67 -2.08 5.20
N GLY A 47 -6.60 -0.77 4.93
CA GLY A 47 -6.84 0.27 5.95
C GLY A 47 -8.08 1.09 5.68
N HIS A 48 -8.19 1.67 4.48
CA HIS A 48 -9.24 2.67 4.18
C HIS A 48 -10.65 2.12 4.33
N ILE A 49 -10.89 0.90 3.83
CA ILE A 49 -12.23 0.27 3.89
C ILE A 49 -12.62 0.00 5.35
N LEU A 50 -11.68 -0.49 6.18
CA LEU A 50 -11.94 -0.72 7.60
C LEU A 50 -12.09 0.59 8.37
N ALA A 51 -11.25 1.59 8.08
CA ALA A 51 -11.33 2.90 8.71
C ALA A 51 -12.67 3.60 8.45
N GLU A 52 -13.18 3.49 7.23
CA GLU A 52 -14.50 3.99 6.85
C GLU A 52 -15.62 3.18 7.52
N LYS A 53 -15.56 1.84 7.46
CA LYS A 53 -16.54 0.94 8.08
C LYS A 53 -16.71 1.20 9.59
N TYR A 54 -15.60 1.39 10.29
CA TYR A 54 -15.59 1.62 11.74
C TYR A 54 -15.56 3.09 12.13
N GLN A 55 -15.66 4.01 11.16
CA GLN A 55 -15.65 5.46 11.38
C GLN A 55 -14.51 5.89 12.30
N LEU A 56 -13.30 5.34 12.10
CA LEU A 56 -12.16 5.54 13.00
C LEU A 56 -11.74 7.01 13.11
N ASN A 57 -12.15 7.84 12.16
CA ASN A 57 -11.94 9.29 12.18
C ASN A 57 -12.93 10.06 13.06
N LYS A 58 -13.91 9.41 13.69
CA LYS A 58 -14.97 10.07 14.48
C LYS A 58 -14.79 10.05 15.99
N GLY A 59 -13.78 9.35 16.52
CA GLY A 59 -13.45 9.34 17.96
C GLY A 59 -14.64 9.06 18.85
#